data_AF-Q95U88-F1
#
_entry.id   AF-Q95U88-F1
#
_cell.length_a   1.000
_cell.length_b   1.000
_cell.length_c   1.000
_cell.angle_alpha   90.00
_cell.angle_beta   90.00
_cell.angle_gamma   90.00
#
_symmetry.space_group_name_H-M   'P 1'
#
loop_
_entity.id
_entity.type
_entity.pdbx_description
1 polymer ?
#
loop_
_entity_poly.entity_id
_entity_poly.type
_entity_poly.pdbx_seq_one_letter_code
_entity_poly.pdbx_strand_id
1 'polypeptide(L)'
;MKMNPQHTIPTMDDSGFILWESRAILAYLVNAYGRDDSLYPKNPRLRAIVDQRLNFDLGTLYTRYYALYVPILFRGEEYDDDKAAKLDEALGWLDSFLDGRAFVAGENLTIADISIIVTITNLNAFGYDFSNHDNVTKWFERTKKALEPYGYKEVDEAGADILANFLKKG
;
A
#
# COMPACT_ATOMS: atom_id res chain seq x y z
N MET A 1 14.16 17.69 -18.50
CA MET A 1 13.47 17.50 -17.21
C MET A 1 14.49 17.71 -16.09
N LYS A 2 14.27 18.65 -15.16
CA LYS A 2 15.28 19.04 -14.14
C LYS A 2 14.96 18.62 -12.69
N MET A 3 13.70 18.33 -12.36
CA MET A 3 13.26 18.10 -10.97
C MET A 3 13.44 16.64 -10.51
N ASN A 4 12.87 15.67 -11.25
CA ASN A 4 13.04 14.24 -11.00
C ASN A 4 13.59 13.56 -12.28
N PRO A 5 14.82 13.04 -12.26
CA PRO A 5 15.41 12.36 -13.43
C PRO A 5 14.77 11.00 -13.76
N GLN A 6 14.05 10.37 -12.83
CA GLN A 6 13.27 9.16 -13.08
C GLN A 6 11.87 9.45 -13.65
N HIS A 7 11.40 10.70 -13.60
CA HIS A 7 10.11 11.15 -14.14
C HIS A 7 8.91 10.38 -13.56
N THR A 8 8.99 10.00 -12.29
CA THR A 8 7.97 9.22 -11.58
C THR A 8 7.08 10.10 -10.71
N ILE A 9 5.87 9.62 -10.46
CA ILE A 9 5.00 10.12 -9.40
C ILE A 9 4.90 9.08 -8.27
N PRO A 10 4.77 9.51 -7.01
CA PRO A 10 4.84 10.89 -6.53
C PRO A 10 6.27 11.47 -6.52
N THR A 11 6.39 12.78 -6.76
CA THR A 11 7.60 13.59 -6.51
C THR A 11 7.18 14.76 -5.61
N MET A 12 7.79 14.86 -4.43
CA MET A 12 7.59 15.93 -3.44
C MET A 12 8.64 17.02 -3.65
N ASP A 13 8.22 18.28 -3.49
CA ASP A 13 9.08 19.45 -3.35
C ASP A 13 8.75 20.10 -2.00
N ASP A 14 9.65 19.95 -1.03
CA ASP A 14 9.53 20.57 0.28
C ASP A 14 10.52 21.72 0.40
N SER A 15 10.07 22.92 -0.01
CA SER A 15 10.86 24.15 0.03
C SER A 15 12.22 24.04 -0.69
N GLY A 16 12.25 23.35 -1.84
CA GLY A 16 13.46 23.09 -2.63
C GLY A 16 14.15 21.76 -2.31
N PHE A 17 13.73 21.04 -1.27
CA PHE A 17 14.13 19.65 -1.05
C PHE A 17 13.26 18.72 -1.91
N ILE A 18 13.84 18.21 -3.00
CA ILE A 18 13.14 17.33 -3.93
C ILE A 18 13.36 15.87 -3.55
N LEU A 19 12.26 15.12 -3.37
CA LEU A 19 12.29 13.70 -3.04
C LEU A 19 11.17 12.95 -3.80
N TRP A 20 11.49 11.80 -4.38
CA TRP A 20 10.52 10.87 -4.97
C TRP A 20 10.59 9.52 -4.22
N GLU A 21 9.78 8.55 -4.67
CA GLU A 21 9.47 7.29 -3.95
C GLU A 21 8.50 7.49 -2.78
N SER A 22 7.28 6.96 -2.93
CA SER A 22 6.19 7.15 -1.97
C SER A 22 6.56 6.75 -0.54
N ARG A 23 7.24 5.61 -0.37
CA ARG A 23 7.63 5.08 0.95
C ARG A 23 8.75 5.92 1.60
N ALA A 24 9.65 6.48 0.80
CA ALA A 24 10.68 7.40 1.30
C ALA A 24 10.04 8.74 1.73
N ILE A 25 9.08 9.24 0.95
CA ILE A 25 8.30 10.44 1.29
C ILE A 25 7.51 10.22 2.59
N LEU A 26 6.82 9.09 2.76
CA LEU A 26 6.10 8.76 3.99
C LEU A 26 7.02 8.80 5.22
N ALA A 27 8.17 8.14 5.14
CA ALA A 27 9.16 8.14 6.21
C ALA A 27 9.70 9.56 6.50
N TYR A 28 10.01 10.33 5.46
CA TYR A 28 10.48 11.71 5.57
C TYR A 28 9.47 12.60 6.31
N LEU A 29 8.21 12.58 5.88
CA LEU A 29 7.16 13.43 6.46
C LEU A 29 6.95 13.14 7.95
N VAL A 30 6.96 11.87 8.37
CA VAL A 30 6.87 11.54 9.80
C VAL A 30 8.12 11.98 10.56
N ASN A 31 9.32 11.77 10.02
CA ASN A 31 10.56 12.17 10.71
C ASN A 31 10.73 13.69 10.81
N ALA A 32 10.28 14.45 9.81
CA ALA A 32 10.43 15.91 9.74
C ALA A 32 9.30 16.66 10.45
N TYR A 33 8.06 16.19 10.33
CA TYR A 33 6.86 16.92 10.74
C TYR A 33 5.94 16.17 11.71
N GLY A 34 6.25 14.91 12.02
CA GLY A 34 5.49 14.13 12.99
C GLY A 34 5.47 14.81 14.35
N ARG A 35 4.27 14.97 14.94
CA ARG A 35 4.12 15.47 16.32
C ARG A 35 4.73 14.51 17.34
N ASP A 36 4.70 13.23 17.01
CA ASP A 36 5.36 12.13 17.70
C ASP A 36 5.89 11.13 16.66
N ASP A 37 6.48 10.02 17.12
CA ASP A 37 7.02 8.95 16.28
C ASP A 37 6.10 7.74 16.18
N SER A 38 4.82 7.84 16.56
CA SER A 38 3.89 6.68 16.60
C SER A 38 3.75 5.98 15.25
N LEU A 39 3.64 6.76 14.16
CA LEU A 39 3.51 6.24 12.79
C LEU A 39 4.81 5.66 12.22
N TYR A 40 5.96 6.07 12.77
CA TYR A 40 7.27 5.59 12.36
C TYR A 40 8.26 5.64 13.54
N PRO A 41 8.24 4.64 14.43
CA PRO A 41 8.94 4.70 15.72
C PRO A 41 10.44 4.90 15.57
N LYS A 42 11.09 5.67 16.45
CA LYS A 42 12.56 5.84 16.44
C LYS A 42 13.30 4.66 17.05
N ASN A 43 12.61 3.81 17.81
CA ASN A 43 13.19 2.59 18.36
C ASN A 43 13.71 1.69 17.22
N PRO A 44 14.99 1.29 17.20
CA PRO A 44 15.57 0.56 16.08
C PRO A 44 14.86 -0.76 15.75
N ARG A 45 14.39 -1.49 16.76
CA ARG A 45 13.73 -2.79 16.55
C ARG A 45 12.33 -2.61 15.98
N LEU A 46 11.56 -1.66 16.52
CA LEU A 46 10.23 -1.36 16.00
C LEU A 46 10.30 -0.82 14.57
N ARG A 47 11.23 0.11 14.32
CA ARG A 47 11.48 0.68 12.99
C ARG A 47 11.86 -0.39 11.98
N ALA A 48 12.74 -1.32 12.34
CA ALA A 48 13.16 -2.40 11.46
C ALA A 48 11.98 -3.25 10.97
N ILE A 49 10.95 -3.47 11.81
CA ILE A 49 9.73 -4.17 11.38
C ILE A 49 8.94 -3.31 10.39
N VAL A 50 8.73 -2.03 10.67
CA VAL A 50 8.04 -1.11 9.73
C VAL A 50 8.77 -1.06 8.38
N ASP A 51 10.09 -0.90 8.40
CA ASP A 51 10.92 -0.89 7.19
C ASP A 51 10.81 -2.21 6.43
N GLN A 52 10.82 -3.34 7.13
CA GLN A 52 10.67 -4.65 6.50
C GLN A 52 9.29 -4.81 5.84
N ARG A 53 8.22 -4.25 6.42
CA ARG A 53 6.88 -4.23 5.81
C ARG A 53 6.82 -3.32 4.58
N LEU A 54 7.45 -2.14 4.63
CA LEU A 54 7.56 -1.23 3.48
C LEU A 54 8.36 -1.86 2.32
N ASN A 55 9.43 -2.59 2.62
CA ASN A 55 10.22 -3.30 1.62
C ASN A 55 9.46 -4.50 1.04
N PHE A 56 8.74 -5.24 1.87
CA PHE A 56 7.82 -6.29 1.42
C PHE A 56 6.76 -5.71 0.48
N ASP A 57 6.18 -4.59 0.84
CA ASP A 57 5.18 -3.91 0.04
C ASP A 57 5.73 -3.51 -1.34
N LEU A 58 6.87 -2.80 -1.39
CA LEU A 58 7.50 -2.40 -2.66
C LEU A 58 7.93 -3.60 -3.51
N GLY A 59 8.74 -4.50 -2.94
CA GLY A 59 9.45 -5.54 -3.68
C GLY A 59 8.64 -6.82 -3.89
N THR A 60 7.53 -7.01 -3.18
CA THR A 60 6.72 -8.24 -3.22
C THR A 60 5.27 -7.95 -3.53
N LEU A 61 4.53 -7.32 -2.61
CA LEU A 61 3.08 -7.18 -2.72
C LEU A 61 2.69 -6.29 -3.90
N TYR A 62 3.14 -5.03 -3.91
CA TYR A 62 2.85 -4.07 -4.96
C TYR A 62 3.41 -4.53 -6.31
N THR A 63 4.59 -5.17 -6.33
CA THR A 63 5.18 -5.72 -7.55
C THR A 63 4.30 -6.81 -8.16
N ARG A 64 3.76 -7.73 -7.34
CA ARG A 64 2.86 -8.81 -7.80
C ARG A 64 1.49 -8.27 -8.22
N TYR A 65 0.95 -7.32 -7.46
CA TYR A 65 -0.25 -6.56 -7.84
C TYR A 65 -0.08 -5.87 -9.20
N TYR A 66 1.03 -5.15 -9.39
CA TYR A 66 1.35 -4.42 -10.62
C TYR A 66 1.48 -5.40 -11.80
N ALA A 67 2.16 -6.52 -11.60
CA ALA A 67 2.34 -7.53 -12.63
C ALA A 67 1.02 -8.13 -13.12
N LEU A 68 0.03 -8.31 -12.23
CA LEU A 68 -1.29 -8.83 -12.57
C LEU A 68 -2.18 -7.76 -13.21
N TYR A 69 -2.36 -6.62 -12.54
CA TYR A 69 -3.44 -5.68 -12.89
C TYR A 69 -3.07 -4.61 -13.91
N VAL A 70 -1.81 -4.17 -13.99
CA VAL A 70 -1.43 -3.13 -14.98
C VAL A 70 -1.59 -3.60 -16.43
N PRO A 71 -1.23 -4.83 -16.81
CA PRO A 71 -1.53 -5.36 -18.14
C PRO A 71 -3.03 -5.32 -18.47
N ILE A 72 -3.88 -5.73 -17.51
CA ILE A 72 -5.34 -5.77 -17.69
C ILE A 72 -5.89 -4.35 -17.84
N LEU A 73 -5.55 -3.46 -16.91
CA LEU A 73 -6.07 -2.09 -16.82
C LEU A 73 -5.69 -1.21 -18.02
N PHE A 74 -4.45 -1.33 -18.52
CA PHE A 74 -3.90 -0.36 -19.47
C PHE A 74 -3.53 -0.95 -20.83
N ARG A 75 -3.51 -2.28 -20.96
CA ARG A 75 -3.20 -2.97 -22.22
C ARG A 75 -4.31 -3.91 -22.70
N GLY A 76 -5.37 -4.10 -21.90
CA GLY A 76 -6.49 -4.98 -22.26
C GLY A 76 -6.09 -6.45 -22.34
N GLU A 77 -5.04 -6.85 -21.62
CA GLU A 77 -4.64 -8.25 -21.53
C GLU A 77 -5.65 -9.04 -20.66
N GLU A 78 -5.76 -10.34 -20.93
CA GLU A 78 -6.60 -11.24 -20.14
C GLU A 78 -6.03 -11.49 -18.75
N TYR A 79 -6.89 -11.96 -17.84
CA TYR A 79 -6.49 -12.33 -16.49
C TYR A 79 -5.53 -13.52 -16.52
N ASP A 80 -4.43 -13.43 -15.74
CA ASP A 80 -3.36 -14.42 -15.72
C ASP A 80 -3.33 -15.15 -14.37
N ASP A 81 -3.76 -16.41 -14.37
CA ASP A 81 -3.89 -17.23 -13.16
C ASP A 81 -2.55 -17.50 -12.47
N ASP A 82 -1.44 -17.58 -13.21
CA ASP A 82 -0.11 -17.79 -12.63
C ASP A 82 0.36 -16.53 -11.88
N LYS A 83 0.06 -15.34 -12.42
CA LYS A 83 0.32 -14.07 -11.74
C LYS A 83 -0.63 -13.88 -10.54
N ALA A 84 -1.88 -14.30 -10.67
CA ALA A 84 -2.84 -14.29 -9.57
C ALA A 84 -2.41 -15.18 -8.41
N ALA A 85 -1.97 -16.42 -8.68
CA ALA A 85 -1.45 -17.32 -7.65
C ALA A 85 -0.25 -16.73 -6.90
N LYS A 86 0.63 -15.99 -7.60
CA LYS A 86 1.72 -15.25 -6.94
C LYS A 86 1.20 -14.11 -6.08
N LEU A 87 0.23 -13.32 -6.56
CA LEU A 87 -0.37 -12.29 -5.72
C LEU A 87 -1.00 -12.92 -4.46
N ASP A 88 -1.72 -14.02 -4.60
CA ASP A 88 -2.35 -14.74 -3.50
C ASP A 88 -1.33 -15.26 -2.47
N GLU A 89 -0.20 -15.81 -2.92
CA GLU A 89 0.91 -16.18 -2.04
C GLU A 89 1.42 -14.99 -1.22
N ALA A 90 1.50 -13.80 -1.83
CA ALA A 90 1.90 -12.59 -1.10
C ALA A 90 0.84 -12.14 -0.08
N LEU A 91 -0.44 -12.29 -0.40
CA LEU A 91 -1.52 -12.07 0.56
C LEU A 91 -1.44 -13.06 1.73
N GLY A 92 -1.09 -14.33 1.49
CA GLY A 92 -0.86 -15.31 2.55
C GLY A 92 0.29 -14.95 3.49
N TRP A 93 1.38 -14.37 2.96
CA TRP A 93 2.46 -13.83 3.80
C TRP A 93 2.03 -12.59 4.59
N LEU A 94 1.24 -11.69 3.99
CA LEU A 94 0.66 -10.55 4.68
C LEU A 94 -0.27 -11.01 5.82
N ASP A 95 -1.10 -12.02 5.57
CA ASP A 95 -1.97 -12.63 6.56
C ASP A 95 -1.17 -13.19 7.74
N SER A 96 -0.07 -13.88 7.44
CA SER A 96 0.85 -14.40 8.46
C SER A 96 1.54 -13.30 9.27
N PHE A 97 1.83 -12.13 8.67
CA PHE A 97 2.39 -10.99 9.42
C PHE A 97 1.37 -10.40 10.41
N LEU A 98 0.08 -10.47 10.07
CA LEU A 98 -1.03 -9.99 10.87
C LEU A 98 -1.49 -10.99 11.95
N ASP A 99 -0.97 -12.22 11.94
CA ASP A 99 -1.30 -13.20 12.96
C ASP A 99 -0.92 -12.69 14.37
N GLY A 100 -1.94 -12.63 15.23
CA GLY A 100 -1.84 -12.10 16.59
C GLY A 100 -1.55 -10.59 16.70
N ARG A 101 -1.70 -9.79 15.62
CA ARG A 101 -1.42 -8.35 15.61
C ARG A 101 -2.58 -7.52 15.07
N ALA A 102 -2.73 -6.30 15.58
CA ALA A 102 -3.75 -5.37 15.07
C ALA A 102 -3.36 -4.73 13.72
N PHE A 103 -2.08 -4.48 13.51
CA PHE A 103 -1.52 -3.79 12.35
C PHE A 103 -0.25 -4.50 11.85
N VAL A 104 0.17 -4.24 10.61
CA VAL A 104 1.19 -5.05 9.93
C VAL A 104 2.54 -5.05 10.65
N ALA A 105 2.85 -4.01 11.42
CA ALA A 105 4.10 -3.86 12.17
C ALA A 105 3.96 -4.03 13.69
N GLY A 106 2.75 -4.28 14.21
CA GLY A 106 2.50 -4.40 15.66
C GLY A 106 1.10 -3.99 16.08
N GLU A 107 0.99 -3.38 17.26
CA GLU A 107 -0.30 -3.00 17.87
C GLU A 107 -0.84 -1.63 17.41
N ASN A 108 0.02 -0.79 16.82
CA ASN A 108 -0.33 0.57 16.41
C ASN A 108 -0.24 0.72 14.90
N LEU A 109 -1.09 1.58 14.34
CA LEU A 109 -1.03 2.00 12.94
C LEU A 109 0.33 2.63 12.62
N THR A 110 0.91 2.27 11.48
CA THR A 110 2.18 2.84 11.00
C THR A 110 2.09 3.23 9.53
N ILE A 111 3.14 3.89 9.02
CA ILE A 111 3.26 4.17 7.58
C ILE A 111 3.27 2.90 6.70
N ALA A 112 3.60 1.72 7.27
CA ALA A 112 3.49 0.47 6.54
C ALA A 112 2.03 0.08 6.25
N ASP A 113 1.13 0.29 7.22
CA ASP A 113 -0.30 0.05 7.02
C ASP A 113 -0.89 0.99 5.96
N ILE A 114 -0.50 2.28 6.02
CA ILE A 114 -0.92 3.31 5.06
C ILE A 114 -0.46 2.96 3.63
N SER A 115 0.74 2.41 3.48
CA SER A 115 1.27 2.02 2.17
C SER A 115 0.59 0.76 1.62
N ILE A 116 0.40 -0.25 2.47
CA ILE A 116 -0.15 -1.55 2.07
C ILE A 116 -1.65 -1.46 1.78
N ILE A 117 -2.41 -0.68 2.55
CA ILE A 117 -3.87 -0.62 2.41
C ILE A 117 -4.29 -0.18 1.01
N VAL A 118 -3.56 0.74 0.38
CA VAL A 118 -3.82 1.20 -0.99
C VAL A 118 -3.88 0.03 -1.98
N THR A 119 -2.99 -0.97 -1.83
CA THR A 119 -3.04 -2.17 -2.68
C THR A 119 -4.31 -2.97 -2.42
N ILE A 120 -4.68 -3.17 -1.15
CA ILE A 120 -5.86 -3.95 -0.78
C ILE A 120 -7.18 -3.23 -1.15
N THR A 121 -7.23 -1.90 -1.05
CA THR A 121 -8.33 -1.06 -1.52
C THR A 121 -8.54 -1.24 -3.03
N ASN A 122 -7.46 -1.20 -3.81
CA ASN A 122 -7.53 -1.45 -5.26
C ASN A 122 -8.03 -2.87 -5.57
N LEU A 123 -7.48 -3.90 -4.90
CA LEU A 123 -7.94 -5.28 -5.06
C LEU A 123 -9.44 -5.43 -4.78
N ASN A 124 -9.92 -4.82 -3.69
CA ASN A 124 -11.33 -4.80 -3.35
C ASN A 124 -12.18 -4.11 -4.43
N ALA A 125 -11.74 -2.94 -4.93
CA ALA A 125 -12.44 -2.20 -5.99
C ALA A 125 -12.47 -2.97 -7.32
N PHE A 126 -11.45 -3.80 -7.59
CA PHE A 126 -11.36 -4.66 -8.77
C PHE A 126 -12.16 -5.96 -8.64
N GLY A 127 -12.76 -6.21 -7.47
CA GLY A 127 -13.50 -7.44 -7.19
C GLY A 127 -12.61 -8.66 -6.96
N TYR A 128 -11.34 -8.48 -6.61
CA TYR A 128 -10.47 -9.59 -6.20
C TYR A 128 -10.93 -10.14 -4.85
N ASP A 129 -11.18 -11.45 -4.78
CA ASP A 129 -11.57 -12.10 -3.53
C ASP A 129 -10.35 -12.49 -2.69
N PHE A 130 -10.14 -11.78 -1.59
CA PHE A 130 -9.13 -12.10 -0.57
C PHE A 130 -9.76 -12.58 0.74
N SER A 131 -11.03 -12.99 0.74
CA SER A 131 -11.75 -13.43 1.94
C SER A 131 -11.19 -14.70 2.59
N ASN A 132 -10.39 -15.49 1.84
CA ASN A 132 -9.65 -16.63 2.39
C ASN A 132 -8.47 -16.21 3.30
N HIS A 133 -8.13 -14.92 3.35
CA HIS A 133 -7.09 -14.35 4.21
C HIS A 133 -7.73 -13.56 5.35
N ASP A 134 -8.19 -14.32 6.36
CA ASP A 134 -8.98 -13.86 7.50
C ASP A 134 -8.40 -12.63 8.23
N ASN A 135 -7.08 -12.59 8.43
CA ASN A 135 -6.41 -11.51 9.13
C ASN A 135 -6.31 -10.28 8.23
N VAL A 136 -6.07 -10.45 6.92
CA VAL A 136 -6.08 -9.37 5.94
C VAL A 136 -7.46 -8.71 5.88
N THR A 137 -8.55 -9.48 5.80
CA THR A 137 -9.92 -8.93 5.77
C THR A 137 -10.24 -8.14 7.04
N LYS A 138 -9.90 -8.66 8.23
CA LYS A 138 -10.13 -7.97 9.51
C LYS A 138 -9.27 -6.70 9.62
N TRP A 139 -8.02 -6.77 9.18
CA TRP A 139 -7.10 -5.64 9.17
C TRP A 139 -7.54 -4.56 8.16
N PHE A 140 -8.06 -4.93 7.00
CA PHE A 140 -8.55 -4.00 6.00
C PHE A 140 -9.67 -3.13 6.57
N GLU A 141 -10.72 -3.74 7.14
CA GLU A 141 -11.83 -2.99 7.74
C GLU A 141 -11.39 -2.13 8.95
N ARG A 142 -10.46 -2.64 9.77
CA ARG A 142 -9.87 -1.86 10.87
C ARG A 142 -9.13 -0.63 10.36
N THR A 143 -8.31 -0.80 9.34
CA THR A 143 -7.43 0.26 8.81
C THR A 143 -8.23 1.30 8.04
N LYS A 144 -9.26 0.89 7.28
CA LYS A 144 -10.26 1.80 6.68
C LYS A 144 -10.86 2.73 7.72
N LYS A 145 -11.38 2.16 8.82
CA LYS A 145 -11.98 2.94 9.91
C LYS A 145 -10.98 3.86 10.60
N ALA A 146 -9.73 3.42 10.76
CA ALA A 146 -8.67 4.24 11.33
C ALA A 146 -8.30 5.43 10.43
N LEU A 147 -8.39 5.26 9.11
CA LEU A 147 -8.04 6.29 8.11
C LEU A 147 -9.24 7.15 7.64
N GLU A 148 -10.47 6.76 7.94
CA GLU A 148 -11.69 7.50 7.60
C GLU A 148 -11.63 9.00 7.97
N PRO A 149 -11.27 9.41 9.21
CA PRO A 149 -11.19 10.83 9.56
C PRO A 149 -10.03 11.58 8.88
N TYR A 150 -9.14 10.87 8.17
CA TYR A 150 -7.98 11.42 7.46
C TYR A 150 -8.14 11.42 5.94
N GLY A 151 -9.37 11.25 5.44
CA GLY A 151 -9.68 11.36 4.01
C GLY A 151 -9.59 10.06 3.22
N TYR A 152 -9.73 8.89 3.89
CA TYR A 152 -9.65 7.59 3.22
C TYR A 152 -10.60 7.49 2.01
N LYS A 153 -11.85 7.97 2.14
CA LYS A 153 -12.85 7.88 1.07
C LYS A 153 -12.50 8.79 -0.10
N GLU A 154 -12.11 10.02 0.20
CA GLU A 154 -11.84 11.07 -0.77
C GLU A 154 -10.53 10.84 -1.54
N VAL A 155 -9.58 10.12 -0.95
CA VAL A 155 -8.25 9.88 -1.53
C VAL A 155 -8.11 8.45 -2.04
N ASP A 156 -8.22 7.45 -1.17
CA ASP A 156 -7.88 6.06 -1.52
C ASP A 156 -9.04 5.38 -2.25
N GLU A 157 -10.25 5.39 -1.68
CA GLU A 157 -11.43 4.75 -2.28
C GLU A 157 -11.80 5.41 -3.62
N ALA A 158 -11.84 6.74 -3.67
CA ALA A 158 -12.09 7.46 -4.91
C ALA A 158 -11.03 7.18 -6.00
N GLY A 159 -9.75 7.05 -5.61
CA GLY A 159 -8.68 6.68 -6.54
C GLY A 159 -8.83 5.26 -7.08
N ALA A 160 -9.16 4.32 -6.20
CA ALA A 160 -9.40 2.92 -6.56
C ALA A 160 -10.61 2.78 -7.50
N ASP A 161 -11.70 3.51 -7.25
CA ASP A 161 -12.89 3.53 -8.12
C ASP A 161 -12.57 4.05 -9.53
N ILE A 162 -11.73 5.08 -9.63
CA ILE A 162 -11.26 5.60 -10.92
C ILE A 162 -10.51 4.50 -11.69
N LEU A 163 -9.62 3.76 -11.02
CA LEU A 163 -8.89 2.65 -11.63
C LEU A 163 -9.83 1.49 -12.02
N ALA A 164 -10.79 1.14 -11.17
CA ALA A 164 -11.75 0.07 -11.43
C ALA A 164 -12.63 0.35 -12.66
N ASN A 165 -12.86 1.62 -12.99
CA ASN A 165 -13.59 2.00 -14.20
C ASN A 165 -12.84 1.67 -15.51
N PHE A 166 -11.53 1.44 -15.47
CA PHE A 166 -10.79 0.93 -16.63
C PHE A 166 -11.07 -0.56 -16.89
N LEU A 167 -11.28 -1.36 -15.85
CA LEU A 167 -11.64 -2.79 -16.00
C LEU A 167 -13.01 -2.97 -16.66
N LYS A 168 -13.96 -2.07 -16.39
CA LYS A 168 -15.32 -2.14 -16.94
C LYS A 168 -15.42 -1.75 -18.42
N LYS A 169 -14.34 -1.25 -19.02
CA LYS A 169 -14.30 -0.74 -20.40
C LYS A 169 -13.62 -1.68 -21.41
N GLY A 170 -13.03 -2.77 -20.95
CA GLY A 170 -12.54 -3.88 -21.79
C GLY A 170 -13.61 -4.94 -21.97
#